data_AF-A0A1G6HT19-F1
#
_entry.id   AF-A0A1G6HT19-F1
#
_cell.length_a   1.000
_cell.length_b   1.000
_cell.length_c   1.000
_cell.angle_alpha   90.00
_cell.angle_beta   90.00
_cell.angle_gamma   90.00
#
_symmetry.space_group_name_H-M   'P 1'
#
loop_
_entity.id
_entity.type
_entity.pdbx_description
1 polymer ?
#
loop_
_entity_poly.entity_id
_entity_poly.type
_entity_poly.pdbx_seq_one_letter_code
_entity_poly.pdbx_strand_id
1 'polypeptide(L)'
;MLNSNPATEDMIRDMAREARSGIRHIFLHWTGGHYGHNEDAYHICIDRDGTVYVNCKSFLSFKAHTWMHNVGAIGIALLCGYDAHCWAPAGKDASLLDVAYENDHLARTDCAVIDYGEEPPTRKQIEVMAKIVALLCHELCLPLAEDTVMTHCEIAFVDGYGPGDGDPDMRWDLWFLPEPDTLGGALYPGGLLLRAKAQYYLDTAEEA
;
A
#
# COMPACT_ATOMS: atom_id res chain seq x y z
N MET A 1 -6.91 -20.22 10.34
CA MET A 1 -6.44 -19.45 11.52
C MET A 1 -5.40 -18.48 10.99
N LEU A 2 -5.56 -17.20 11.32
CA LEU A 2 -4.57 -16.18 11.01
C LEU A 2 -3.27 -16.50 11.75
N ASN A 3 -2.14 -16.19 11.10
CA ASN A 3 -0.85 -16.29 11.77
C ASN A 3 -0.75 -15.16 12.78
N SER A 4 -0.65 -15.51 14.07
CA SER A 4 -0.49 -14.55 15.16
C SER A 4 0.98 -14.29 15.50
N ASN A 5 1.91 -15.02 14.89
CA ASN A 5 3.34 -14.86 15.14
C ASN A 5 3.94 -13.87 14.14
N PRO A 6 4.74 -12.89 14.60
CA PRO A 6 5.49 -12.01 13.73
C PRO A 6 6.36 -12.78 12.74
N ALA A 7 6.33 -12.34 11.49
CA ALA A 7 7.21 -12.80 10.43
C ALA A 7 8.60 -12.19 10.59
N THR A 8 9.63 -13.00 10.37
CA THR A 8 11.01 -12.50 10.24
C THR A 8 11.32 -12.15 8.80
N GLU A 9 12.33 -11.31 8.60
CA GLU A 9 12.80 -10.94 7.27
C GLU A 9 13.27 -12.17 6.46
N ASP A 10 14.07 -13.06 7.09
CA ASP A 10 14.55 -14.29 6.44
C ASP A 10 13.41 -15.17 5.94
N MET A 11 12.34 -15.31 6.74
CA MET A 11 11.17 -16.08 6.32
C MET A 11 10.51 -15.49 5.08
N ILE A 12 10.40 -14.16 5.00
CA ILE A 12 9.83 -13.48 3.83
C ILE A 12 10.74 -13.66 2.61
N ARG A 13 12.07 -13.57 2.79
CA ARG A 13 13.04 -13.82 1.72
C ARG A 13 12.92 -15.23 1.16
N ASP A 14 12.89 -16.24 2.03
CA ASP A 14 12.77 -17.64 1.62
C ASP A 14 11.47 -17.88 0.83
N MET A 15 10.34 -17.39 1.35
CA MET A 15 9.06 -17.48 0.65
C MET A 15 9.05 -16.75 -0.70
N ALA A 16 9.73 -15.62 -0.81
CA ALA A 16 9.87 -14.87 -2.05
C ALA A 16 10.72 -15.63 -3.08
N ARG A 17 11.86 -16.20 -2.66
CA ARG A 17 12.71 -17.03 -3.55
C ARG A 17 11.94 -18.24 -4.08
N GLU A 18 11.14 -18.89 -3.23
CA GLU A 18 10.31 -20.04 -3.63
C GLU A 18 9.21 -19.67 -4.63
N ALA A 19 8.66 -18.46 -4.53
CA ALA A 19 7.59 -17.98 -5.41
C ALA A 19 8.11 -17.30 -6.70
N ARG A 20 9.44 -17.25 -6.88
CA ARG A 20 10.07 -16.66 -8.06
C ARG A 20 9.50 -17.27 -9.34
N SER A 21 9.26 -16.43 -10.35
CA SER A 21 8.62 -16.77 -11.64
C SER A 21 7.10 -17.00 -11.59
N GLY A 22 6.50 -17.15 -10.40
CA GLY A 22 5.04 -17.26 -10.25
C GLY A 22 4.35 -15.94 -9.91
N ILE A 23 5.11 -14.95 -9.43
CA ILE A 23 4.62 -13.60 -9.09
C ILE A 23 5.08 -12.60 -10.14
N ARG A 24 4.17 -11.71 -10.54
CA ARG A 24 4.39 -10.64 -11.51
C ARG A 24 4.05 -9.26 -10.96
N HIS A 25 3.19 -9.18 -9.94
CA HIS A 25 2.73 -7.91 -9.38
C HIS A 25 2.75 -7.93 -7.85
N ILE A 26 2.93 -6.74 -7.26
CA ILE A 26 2.77 -6.48 -5.83
C ILE A 26 1.75 -5.35 -5.70
N PHE A 27 0.67 -5.60 -4.97
CA PHE A 27 -0.37 -4.61 -4.69
C PHE A 27 -0.32 -4.18 -3.23
N LEU A 28 -0.35 -2.86 -3.03
CA LEU A 28 -0.19 -2.21 -1.74
C LEU A 28 -1.54 -1.66 -1.28
N HIS A 29 -1.88 -1.98 -0.04
CA HIS A 29 -3.19 -1.75 0.55
C HIS A 29 -3.06 -1.12 1.94
N TRP A 30 -4.17 -0.59 2.43
CA TRP A 30 -4.47 -0.58 3.85
C TRP A 30 -5.69 -1.47 4.07
N THR A 31 -6.04 -1.75 5.31
CA THR A 31 -7.26 -2.50 5.61
C THR A 31 -8.52 -1.64 5.64
N GLY A 32 -8.37 -0.32 5.78
CA GLY A 32 -9.50 0.56 6.12
C GLY A 32 -10.12 0.16 7.48
N GLY A 33 -9.32 -0.44 8.35
CA GLY A 33 -9.72 -1.08 9.59
C GLY A 33 -8.78 -0.70 10.74
N HIS A 34 -8.82 -1.48 11.82
CA HIS A 34 -8.07 -1.17 13.03
C HIS A 34 -6.63 -1.72 13.01
N TYR A 35 -5.74 -1.05 13.72
CA TYR A 35 -4.49 -1.60 14.22
C TYR A 35 -4.73 -2.91 14.99
N GLY A 36 -3.74 -3.80 14.98
CA GLY A 36 -3.81 -5.09 15.69
C GLY A 36 -4.78 -6.11 15.10
N HIS A 37 -5.60 -5.73 14.11
CA HIS A 37 -6.59 -6.62 13.49
C HIS A 37 -6.02 -7.21 12.20
N ASN A 38 -5.27 -8.31 12.33
CA ASN A 38 -4.69 -9.01 11.18
C ASN A 38 -5.78 -9.55 10.22
N GLU A 39 -5.53 -9.53 8.91
CA GLU A 39 -6.53 -9.86 7.88
C GLU A 39 -6.06 -10.90 6.86
N ASP A 40 -6.87 -11.94 6.66
CA ASP A 40 -6.49 -13.08 5.81
C ASP A 40 -6.60 -12.75 4.31
N ALA A 41 -7.24 -11.63 3.95
CA ALA A 41 -7.40 -11.22 2.56
C ALA A 41 -6.06 -10.86 1.89
N TYR A 42 -5.03 -10.54 2.68
CA TYR A 42 -3.70 -10.15 2.21
C TYR A 42 -2.67 -11.23 2.47
N HIS A 43 -1.59 -11.21 1.70
CA HIS A 43 -0.45 -12.10 1.93
C HIS A 43 0.36 -11.64 3.14
N ILE A 44 0.57 -10.32 3.23
CA ILE A 44 1.35 -9.66 4.28
C ILE A 44 0.51 -8.56 4.91
N CYS A 45 0.50 -8.48 6.23
CA CYS A 45 -0.08 -7.36 6.99
C CYS A 45 1.01 -6.70 7.84
N ILE A 46 0.94 -5.38 7.98
CA ILE A 46 1.91 -4.57 8.75
C ILE A 46 1.14 -3.78 9.81
N ASP A 47 1.38 -4.08 11.08
CA ASP A 47 0.73 -3.44 12.21
C ASP A 47 1.32 -2.06 12.54
N ARG A 48 0.65 -1.31 13.40
CA ARG A 48 0.98 0.05 13.86
C ARG A 48 2.45 0.23 14.23
N ASP A 49 3.02 -0.74 14.93
CA ASP A 49 4.40 -0.73 15.43
C ASP A 49 5.43 -1.24 14.41
N GLY A 50 4.98 -1.63 13.21
CA GLY A 50 5.77 -2.22 12.15
C GLY A 50 5.93 -3.74 12.25
N THR A 51 5.22 -4.41 13.16
CA THR A 51 5.15 -5.88 13.19
C THR A 51 4.57 -6.38 11.87
N VAL A 52 5.25 -7.36 11.26
CA VAL A 52 4.83 -7.95 10.00
C VAL A 52 4.18 -9.31 10.27
N TYR A 53 3.04 -9.57 9.66
CA TYR A 53 2.38 -10.88 9.65
C TYR A 53 2.35 -11.43 8.23
N VAL A 54 2.57 -12.74 8.09
CA VAL A 54 2.39 -13.45 6.81
C VAL A 54 1.25 -14.46 6.97
N ASN A 55 0.22 -14.31 6.14
CA ASN A 55 -1.06 -15.02 6.25
C ASN A 55 -1.21 -16.16 5.22
N CYS A 56 -0.09 -16.65 4.69
CA CYS A 56 -0.05 -17.74 3.73
C CYS A 56 1.17 -18.64 3.98
N LYS A 57 1.11 -19.89 3.50
CA LYS A 57 2.27 -20.81 3.53
C LYS A 57 3.20 -20.61 2.33
N SER A 58 2.72 -19.96 1.27
CA SER A 58 3.45 -19.66 0.05
C SER A 58 2.83 -18.41 -0.57
N PHE A 59 3.66 -17.52 -1.14
CA PHE A 59 3.17 -16.35 -1.88
C PHE A 59 2.44 -16.70 -3.19
N LEU A 60 2.46 -17.97 -3.63
CA LEU A 60 1.63 -18.44 -4.75
C LEU A 60 0.18 -18.77 -4.33
N SER A 61 -0.13 -18.65 -3.04
CA SER A 61 -1.47 -18.94 -2.52
C SER A 61 -2.44 -17.85 -2.96
N PHE A 62 -3.65 -18.23 -3.36
CA PHE A 62 -4.65 -17.22 -3.72
C PHE A 62 -5.09 -16.38 -2.49
N LYS A 63 -5.18 -15.07 -2.70
CA LYS A 63 -5.67 -14.07 -1.74
C LYS A 63 -6.52 -13.05 -2.49
N ALA A 64 -7.70 -12.72 -1.96
CA ALA A 64 -8.68 -11.87 -2.65
C ALA A 64 -8.51 -10.39 -2.29
N HIS A 65 -7.34 -9.81 -2.57
CA HIS A 65 -6.99 -8.43 -2.19
C HIS A 65 -7.23 -7.39 -3.29
N THR A 66 -7.16 -7.77 -4.57
CA THR A 66 -7.29 -6.83 -5.70
C THR A 66 -8.18 -7.44 -6.76
N TRP A 67 -9.35 -6.85 -6.99
CA TRP A 67 -10.28 -7.33 -8.01
C TRP A 67 -9.59 -7.47 -9.36
N MET A 68 -9.87 -8.55 -10.10
CA MET A 68 -9.20 -8.93 -11.36
C MET A 68 -7.69 -9.23 -11.33
N HIS A 69 -6.95 -8.93 -10.25
CA HIS A 69 -5.48 -9.03 -10.21
C HIS A 69 -4.92 -9.98 -9.14
N ASN A 70 -5.76 -10.81 -8.52
CA ASN A 70 -5.38 -11.71 -7.42
C ASN A 70 -4.43 -12.87 -7.76
N VAL A 71 -4.25 -13.22 -9.03
CA VAL A 71 -3.44 -14.37 -9.46
C VAL A 71 -2.06 -13.93 -9.92
N GLY A 72 -1.02 -14.56 -9.37
CA GLY A 72 0.37 -14.19 -9.66
C GLY A 72 0.74 -12.84 -9.07
N ALA A 73 0.13 -12.48 -7.93
CA ALA A 73 0.35 -11.23 -7.25
C ALA A 73 0.47 -11.42 -5.74
N ILE A 74 1.21 -10.53 -5.08
CA ILE A 74 1.29 -10.44 -3.62
C ILE A 74 0.52 -9.19 -3.17
N GLY A 75 -0.31 -9.32 -2.15
CA GLY A 75 -1.04 -8.23 -1.52
C GLY A 75 -0.44 -7.91 -0.15
N ILE A 76 -0.06 -6.65 0.06
CA ILE A 76 0.54 -6.16 1.32
C ILE A 76 -0.35 -5.07 1.88
N ALA A 77 -0.86 -5.24 3.10
CA ALA A 77 -1.74 -4.27 3.75
C ALA A 77 -1.12 -3.64 5.00
N LEU A 78 -1.30 -2.33 5.15
CA LEU A 78 -1.20 -1.66 6.44
C LEU A 78 -2.47 -1.91 7.25
N LEU A 79 -2.36 -2.39 8.49
CA LEU A 79 -3.49 -2.48 9.41
C LEU A 79 -3.77 -1.08 9.94
N CYS A 80 -4.63 -0.30 9.29
CA CYS A 80 -4.93 1.10 9.62
C CYS A 80 -6.09 1.62 8.76
N GLY A 81 -6.42 2.90 8.93
CA GLY A 81 -7.43 3.61 8.14
C GLY A 81 -8.85 3.40 8.65
N TYR A 82 -9.02 3.12 9.95
CA TYR A 82 -10.34 3.00 10.54
C TYR A 82 -11.12 4.30 10.39
N ASP A 83 -12.26 4.23 9.71
CA ASP A 83 -13.11 5.37 9.33
C ASP A 83 -12.43 6.43 8.45
N ALA A 84 -11.44 6.00 7.65
CA ALA A 84 -10.83 6.86 6.65
C ALA A 84 -11.80 7.16 5.49
N HIS A 85 -11.66 8.37 4.94
CA HIS A 85 -12.42 8.87 3.80
C HIS A 85 -11.51 9.68 2.87
N CYS A 86 -11.76 9.64 1.57
CA CYS A 86 -11.09 10.55 0.64
C CYS A 86 -12.01 10.96 -0.49
N TRP A 87 -11.77 12.13 -1.06
CA TRP A 87 -12.58 12.63 -2.17
C TRP A 87 -11.80 13.54 -3.09
N ALA A 88 -12.22 13.53 -4.35
CA ALA A 88 -11.79 14.49 -5.36
C ALA A 88 -12.68 15.75 -5.33
N PRO A 89 -12.18 16.91 -5.77
CA PRO A 89 -13.02 18.07 -5.98
C PRO A 89 -14.11 17.84 -7.02
N ALA A 90 -15.26 18.48 -6.84
CA ALA A 90 -16.38 18.38 -7.78
C ALA A 90 -15.98 18.78 -9.21
N GLY A 91 -16.32 17.95 -10.19
CA GLY A 91 -16.06 18.21 -11.61
C GLY A 91 -14.59 18.03 -12.03
N LYS A 92 -13.76 17.44 -11.18
CA LYS A 92 -12.39 17.03 -11.51
C LYS A 92 -12.33 15.52 -11.74
N ASP A 93 -11.49 15.14 -12.68
CA ASP A 93 -11.09 13.75 -12.86
C ASP A 93 -10.10 13.39 -11.75
N ALA A 94 -10.47 12.46 -10.89
CA ALA A 94 -9.67 12.06 -9.74
C ALA A 94 -8.36 11.39 -10.16
N SER A 95 -8.32 10.69 -11.30
CA SER A 95 -7.12 10.00 -11.76
C SER A 95 -6.03 10.97 -12.23
N LEU A 96 -6.35 12.26 -12.39
CA LEU A 96 -5.44 13.31 -12.83
C LEU A 96 -4.93 14.19 -11.69
N LEU A 97 -5.30 13.91 -10.43
CA LEU A 97 -4.86 14.70 -9.28
C LEU A 97 -3.48 14.23 -8.80
N ASP A 98 -2.57 15.18 -8.64
CA ASP A 98 -1.19 14.96 -8.17
C ASP A 98 -0.88 15.69 -6.85
N VAL A 99 -1.84 16.43 -6.32
CA VAL A 99 -1.74 17.17 -5.06
C VAL A 99 -2.89 16.80 -4.13
N ALA A 100 -2.57 16.48 -2.88
CA ALA A 100 -3.55 16.26 -1.82
C ALA A 100 -3.12 16.84 -0.48
N TYR A 101 -4.10 17.08 0.37
CA TYR A 101 -3.92 17.56 1.75
C TYR A 101 -4.66 16.66 2.73
N GLU A 102 -4.11 16.58 3.94
CA GLU A 102 -4.75 15.92 5.07
C GLU A 102 -5.81 16.84 5.68
N ASN A 103 -7.01 16.30 5.96
CA ASN A 103 -8.17 17.00 6.51
C ASN A 103 -8.75 18.11 5.61
N ASP A 104 -10.04 18.43 5.81
CA ASP A 104 -10.75 19.52 5.12
C ASP A 104 -10.21 20.90 5.56
N HIS A 105 -9.01 21.23 5.10
CA HIS A 105 -8.46 22.56 5.19
C HIS A 105 -9.09 23.41 4.09
N LEU A 106 -10.28 23.94 4.39
CA LEU A 106 -10.95 25.08 3.74
C LEU A 106 -9.97 25.99 2.97
N ALA A 107 -9.74 25.76 1.67
CA ALA A 107 -9.13 26.75 0.77
C ALA A 107 -9.03 26.36 -0.72
N ARG A 108 -9.02 25.07 -1.11
CA ARG A 108 -8.64 24.69 -2.49
C ARG A 108 -9.65 23.77 -3.16
N THR A 109 -10.04 24.14 -4.38
CA THR A 109 -11.07 23.48 -5.19
C THR A 109 -10.46 22.57 -6.26
N ASP A 110 -9.14 22.37 -6.21
CA ASP A 110 -8.33 21.74 -7.25
C ASP A 110 -7.41 20.61 -6.73
N CYS A 111 -7.51 20.22 -5.46
CA CYS A 111 -6.69 19.15 -4.86
C CYS A 111 -7.56 18.05 -4.23
N ALA A 112 -7.06 16.82 -4.18
CA ALA A 112 -7.69 15.76 -3.41
C ALA A 112 -7.61 16.05 -1.91
N VAL A 113 -8.57 15.53 -1.15
CA VAL A 113 -8.56 15.60 0.32
C VAL A 113 -8.57 14.20 0.88
N ILE A 114 -7.69 13.96 1.84
CA ILE A 114 -7.58 12.68 2.54
C ILE A 114 -7.86 12.90 4.02
N ASP A 115 -8.86 12.17 4.53
CA ASP A 115 -9.10 11.95 5.94
C ASP A 115 -8.66 10.51 6.26
N TYR A 116 -7.59 10.36 7.04
CA TYR A 116 -7.07 9.05 7.39
C TYR A 116 -7.85 8.35 8.53
N GLY A 117 -8.89 9.00 9.06
CA GLY A 117 -9.73 8.46 10.13
C GLY A 117 -9.05 8.43 11.49
N GLU A 118 -9.58 7.62 12.41
CA GLU A 118 -9.12 7.57 13.81
C GLU A 118 -7.79 6.82 13.98
N GLU A 119 -7.43 5.96 13.03
CA GLU A 119 -6.25 5.10 13.07
C GLU A 119 -5.39 5.27 11.80
N PRO A 120 -4.76 6.45 11.59
CA PRO A 120 -4.05 6.77 10.35
C PRO A 120 -2.82 5.88 10.08
N PRO A 121 -2.33 5.75 8.84
CA PRO A 121 -1.10 5.01 8.58
C PRO A 121 0.08 5.61 9.36
N THR A 122 0.81 4.80 10.11
CA THR A 122 1.98 5.30 10.84
C THR A 122 3.19 5.46 9.93
N ARG A 123 4.11 6.36 10.27
CA ARG A 123 5.44 6.44 9.64
C ARG A 123 6.12 5.06 9.62
N LYS A 124 6.01 4.33 10.72
CA LYS A 124 6.67 3.03 10.88
C LYS A 124 6.08 1.99 9.91
N GLN A 125 4.76 1.99 9.73
CA GLN A 125 4.05 1.18 8.75
C GLN A 125 4.53 1.45 7.32
N ILE A 126 4.55 2.73 6.91
CA ILE A 126 5.00 3.15 5.57
C ILE A 126 6.46 2.73 5.32
N GLU A 127 7.34 2.96 6.30
CA GLU A 127 8.75 2.58 6.18
C GLU A 127 8.95 1.05 6.11
N VAL A 128 8.21 0.28 6.91
CA VAL A 128 8.28 -1.19 6.86
C VAL A 128 7.73 -1.71 5.54
N MET A 129 6.63 -1.14 5.03
CA MET A 129 6.08 -1.51 3.71
C MET A 129 7.11 -1.30 2.61
N ALA A 130 7.77 -0.13 2.57
CA ALA A 130 8.82 0.14 1.59
C ALA A 130 9.98 -0.86 1.66
N LYS A 131 10.42 -1.23 2.87
CA LYS A 131 11.46 -2.27 3.06
C LYS A 131 11.03 -3.64 2.54
N ILE A 132 9.80 -4.06 2.84
CA ILE A 132 9.26 -5.33 2.36
C ILE A 132 9.12 -5.31 0.84
N VAL A 133 8.66 -4.21 0.24
CA VAL A 133 8.59 -4.05 -1.22
C VAL A 133 9.98 -4.20 -1.86
N ALA A 134 10.99 -3.51 -1.32
CA ALA A 134 12.37 -3.63 -1.81
C ALA A 134 12.87 -5.07 -1.74
N LEU A 135 12.69 -5.72 -0.59
CA LEU A 135 13.05 -7.12 -0.37
C LEU A 135 12.36 -8.04 -1.39
N LEU A 136 11.03 -7.91 -1.55
CA LEU A 136 10.27 -8.75 -2.48
C LEU A 136 10.70 -8.51 -3.93
N CYS A 137 10.91 -7.27 -4.36
CA CYS A 137 11.37 -6.97 -5.71
C CYS A 137 12.72 -7.63 -6.00
N HIS A 138 13.66 -7.51 -5.06
CA HIS A 138 14.98 -8.15 -5.18
C HIS A 138 14.87 -9.68 -5.28
N GLU A 139 14.15 -10.30 -4.34
CA GLU A 139 14.09 -11.76 -4.25
C GLU A 139 13.27 -12.40 -5.37
N LEU A 140 12.20 -11.74 -5.82
CA LEU A 140 11.38 -12.20 -6.94
C LEU A 140 11.99 -11.87 -8.31
N CYS A 141 13.05 -11.07 -8.36
CA CYS A 141 13.60 -10.47 -9.58
C CYS A 141 12.55 -9.66 -10.36
N LEU A 142 11.78 -8.85 -9.65
CA LEU A 142 10.79 -7.96 -10.24
C LEU A 142 11.35 -6.54 -10.33
N PRO A 143 11.08 -5.81 -11.42
CA PRO A 143 11.43 -4.40 -11.50
C PRO A 143 10.60 -3.58 -10.51
N LEU A 144 11.21 -2.59 -9.87
CA LEU A 144 10.49 -1.62 -9.06
C LEU A 144 9.87 -0.54 -9.97
N ALA A 145 8.77 -0.89 -10.63
CA ALA A 145 8.10 -0.06 -11.63
C ALA A 145 6.59 0.06 -11.35
N GLU A 146 5.95 1.05 -11.96
CA GLU A 146 4.52 1.36 -11.79
C GLU A 146 3.57 0.28 -12.32
N ASP A 147 4.03 -0.62 -13.19
CA ASP A 147 3.25 -1.76 -13.70
C ASP A 147 3.51 -3.06 -12.92
N THR A 148 4.39 -2.99 -11.92
CA THR A 148 4.85 -4.13 -11.14
C THR A 148 4.53 -3.97 -9.65
N VAL A 149 4.70 -2.76 -9.11
CA VAL A 149 4.35 -2.41 -7.73
C VAL A 149 3.36 -1.26 -7.75
N MET A 150 2.11 -1.54 -7.38
CA MET A 150 1.00 -0.59 -7.46
C MET A 150 0.30 -0.46 -6.12
N THR A 151 -0.20 0.72 -5.78
CA THR A 151 -1.24 0.80 -4.75
C THR A 151 -2.56 0.29 -5.32
N HIS A 152 -3.49 -0.12 -4.44
CA HIS A 152 -4.83 -0.47 -4.90
C HIS A 152 -5.49 0.70 -5.63
N CYS A 153 -5.29 1.95 -5.17
CA CYS A 153 -5.83 3.12 -5.86
C CYS A 153 -5.32 3.24 -7.30
N GLU A 154 -4.02 3.01 -7.55
CA GLU A 154 -3.45 3.07 -8.91
C GLU A 154 -4.11 2.05 -9.86
N ILE A 155 -4.20 0.79 -9.43
CA ILE A 155 -4.80 -0.26 -10.27
C ILE A 155 -6.32 -0.13 -10.39
N ALA A 156 -6.98 0.39 -9.36
CA ALA A 156 -8.40 0.70 -9.39
C ALA A 156 -8.69 1.69 -10.53
N PHE A 157 -7.96 2.81 -10.59
CA PHE A 157 -8.14 3.80 -11.67
C PHE A 157 -7.93 3.19 -13.06
N VAL A 158 -6.97 2.28 -13.22
CA VAL A 158 -6.74 1.57 -14.49
C VAL A 158 -7.94 0.70 -14.88
N ASP A 159 -8.56 0.04 -13.90
CA ASP A 159 -9.73 -0.82 -14.11
C ASP A 159 -11.05 -0.04 -14.19
N GLY A 160 -11.01 1.29 -14.04
CA GLY A 160 -12.18 2.16 -14.13
C GLY A 160 -13.08 2.11 -12.89
N TYR A 161 -12.49 1.85 -11.72
CA TYR A 161 -13.13 2.05 -10.42
C TYR A 161 -12.21 2.86 -9.50
N GLY A 162 -12.70 3.78 -8.67
CA GLY A 162 -11.81 4.55 -7.80
C GLY A 162 -12.43 5.80 -7.20
N PRO A 163 -11.59 6.64 -6.56
CA PRO A 163 -12.03 7.92 -6.03
C PRO A 163 -12.88 8.70 -7.03
N GLY A 164 -14.12 9.02 -6.65
CA GLY A 164 -15.06 9.77 -7.49
C GLY A 164 -16.16 8.95 -8.18
N ASP A 165 -16.08 7.61 -8.18
CA ASP A 165 -17.06 6.75 -8.89
C ASP A 165 -18.36 6.50 -8.11
N GLY A 166 -18.58 7.19 -6.99
CA GLY A 166 -19.81 7.14 -6.22
C GLY A 166 -19.97 5.89 -5.33
N ASP A 167 -18.92 5.09 -5.17
CA ASP A 167 -18.85 4.05 -4.15
C ASP A 167 -18.99 4.71 -2.76
N PRO A 168 -20.03 4.40 -1.97
CA PRO A 168 -20.22 5.00 -0.65
C PRO A 168 -19.10 4.63 0.33
N ASP A 169 -18.36 3.54 0.09
CA ASP A 169 -17.32 3.10 0.99
C ASP A 169 -16.02 3.90 0.85
N MET A 170 -15.81 4.68 -0.24
CA MET A 170 -14.74 5.69 -0.54
C MET A 170 -13.33 5.49 0.09
N ARG A 171 -13.02 4.29 0.55
CA ARG A 171 -11.77 3.88 1.21
C ARG A 171 -10.86 3.39 0.11
N TRP A 172 -10.24 4.33 -0.59
CA TRP A 172 -9.34 3.99 -1.68
C TRP A 172 -7.92 3.85 -1.15
N ASP A 173 -7.37 2.64 -1.25
CA ASP A 173 -6.15 2.32 -0.51
C ASP A 173 -4.95 3.09 -1.05
N LEU A 174 -4.33 3.85 -0.15
CA LEU A 174 -3.04 4.50 -0.35
C LEU A 174 -3.02 5.42 -1.59
N TRP A 175 -4.10 6.16 -1.86
CA TRP A 175 -4.13 7.15 -2.96
C TRP A 175 -3.04 8.20 -2.77
N PHE A 176 -3.03 8.82 -1.59
CA PHE A 176 -1.97 9.71 -1.15
C PHE A 176 -1.54 9.30 0.27
N LEU A 177 -0.27 9.53 0.58
CA LEU A 177 0.34 9.17 1.87
C LEU A 177 1.15 10.33 2.46
N PRO A 178 1.22 10.43 3.80
CA PRO A 178 2.01 11.47 4.45
C PRO A 178 3.49 11.12 4.41
N GLU A 179 4.34 12.11 4.08
CA GLU A 179 5.78 12.03 4.31
C GLU A 179 6.20 12.97 5.46
N PRO A 180 6.66 12.43 6.61
CA PRO A 180 6.84 13.19 7.84
C PRO A 180 7.94 14.26 7.80
N ASP A 181 8.79 14.28 6.77
CA ASP A 181 9.94 15.19 6.67
C ASP A 181 9.72 16.32 5.64
N THR A 182 8.49 16.49 5.15
CA THR A 182 8.14 17.51 4.15
C THR A 182 7.52 18.75 4.79
N LEU A 183 8.06 19.91 4.45
CA LEU A 183 7.56 21.21 4.91
C LEU A 183 6.13 21.41 4.39
N GLY A 184 5.15 21.46 5.31
CA GLY A 184 3.79 21.91 5.01
C GLY A 184 2.70 20.83 4.97
N GLY A 185 2.98 19.59 5.38
CA GLY A 185 1.93 18.55 5.49
C GLY A 185 1.32 18.13 4.15
N ALA A 186 2.06 18.31 3.05
CA ALA A 186 1.63 17.87 1.73
C ALA A 186 1.68 16.34 1.64
N LEU A 187 0.67 15.76 1.02
CA LEU A 187 0.60 14.32 0.78
C LEU A 187 1.17 14.00 -0.61
N TYR A 188 1.76 12.82 -0.74
CA TYR A 188 2.36 12.35 -1.99
C TYR A 188 1.54 11.21 -2.57
N PRO A 189 1.42 11.08 -3.91
CA PRO A 189 0.82 9.91 -4.51
C PRO A 189 1.44 8.64 -3.93
N GLY A 190 0.62 7.75 -3.36
CA GLY A 190 1.10 6.70 -2.48
C GLY A 190 2.05 5.72 -3.17
N GLY A 191 1.75 5.35 -4.41
CA GLY A 191 2.62 4.49 -5.21
C GLY A 191 3.97 5.13 -5.51
N LEU A 192 3.99 6.43 -5.86
CA LEU A 192 5.23 7.18 -6.07
C LEU A 192 6.08 7.21 -4.79
N LEU A 193 5.48 7.51 -3.64
CA LEU A 193 6.17 7.57 -2.36
C LEU A 193 6.77 6.21 -1.97
N LEU A 194 5.95 5.15 -2.03
CA LEU A 194 6.37 3.81 -1.60
C LEU A 194 7.44 3.22 -2.51
N ARG A 195 7.34 3.43 -3.84
CA ARG A 195 8.39 3.02 -4.79
C ARG A 195 9.67 3.82 -4.57
N ALA A 196 9.60 5.14 -4.37
CA ALA A 196 10.80 5.94 -4.08
C ALA A 196 11.52 5.49 -2.79
N LYS A 197 10.77 5.19 -1.73
CA LYS A 197 11.34 4.65 -0.48
C LYS A 197 11.89 3.25 -0.67
N ALA A 198 11.21 2.38 -1.41
CA ALA A 198 11.71 1.04 -1.70
C ALA A 198 13.02 1.10 -2.51
N GLN A 199 13.16 2.04 -3.44
CA GLN A 199 14.38 2.23 -4.22
C GLN A 199 15.57 2.59 -3.29
N TYR A 200 15.37 3.49 -2.33
CA TYR A 200 16.40 3.80 -1.32
C TYR A 200 16.89 2.54 -0.57
N TYR A 201 15.99 1.61 -0.24
CA TYR A 201 16.36 0.35 0.41
C TYR A 201 17.04 -0.66 -0.52
N LEU A 202 16.74 -0.64 -1.82
CA LEU A 202 17.48 -1.43 -2.81
C LEU A 202 18.92 -0.91 -2.95
N ASP A 203 19.08 0.41 -3.13
CA ASP A 203 20.37 1.04 -3.33
C ASP A 203 21.30 0.82 -2.12
N THR A 204 20.77 0.96 -0.90
CA THR A 204 21.56 0.79 0.33
C THR A 204 21.90 -0.67 0.64
N ALA A 205 21.13 -1.63 0.14
CA ALA A 205 21.45 -3.06 0.28
C ALA A 205 22.55 -3.51 -0.69
N GLU A 206 22.70 -2.85 -1.83
CA GLU A 206 23.78 -3.12 -2.80
C GLU A 206 25.14 -2.54 -2.36
N GLU A 207 25.13 -1.55 -1.45
CA GLU A 207 26.34 -0.93 -0.88
C GLU A 207 26.94 -1.69 0.33
N ALA A 208 26.25 -2.69 0.88
CA ALA A 208 26.62 -3.42 2.10
C ALA A 208 27.32 -4.77 1.83
#